data_AF-G8ZSE9-F1
#
_entry.id   AF-G8ZSE9-F1
#
_cell.length_a   1.000
_cell.length_b   1.000
_cell.length_c   1.000
_cell.angle_alpha   90.00
_cell.angle_beta   90.00
_cell.angle_gamma   90.00
#
_symmetry.space_group_name_H-M   'P 1'
#
loop_
_entity.id
_entity.type
_entity.pdbx_description
1 polymer ?
#
loop_
_entity_poly.entity_id
_entity_poly.type
_entity_poly.pdbx_seq_one_letter_code
_entity_poly.pdbx_strand_id
1 'polypeptide(L)'
;MPTRMDYLPFIDDDSNNERYRDEVENMIEKELRPESGLHPEAAKLKIQLRENPLDNISLKEYRDQVPRIDITRYAVNDNTNPETLCVIDSYLRHQELTLQLLPQTLVNQWAINNDYLNASEESLQQIITNQENQIQTLNQYRANMQTQTKPIFSDLEQRWKDSLINRLDSLD
;
A
#
# COMPACT_ATOMS: atom_id res chain seq x y z
N MET A 1 31.78 2.23 14.75
CA MET A 1 31.54 1.93 13.32
C MET A 1 30.28 1.09 13.26
N PRO A 2 29.21 1.50 12.55
CA PRO A 2 28.05 0.63 12.43
C PRO A 2 28.50 -0.63 11.66
N THR A 3 28.31 -1.79 12.27
CA THR A 3 28.55 -3.09 11.66
C THR A 3 27.67 -3.17 10.41
N ARG A 4 28.30 -3.09 9.24
CA ARG A 4 27.62 -3.12 7.96
C ARG A 4 27.17 -4.57 7.75
N MET A 5 25.88 -4.81 8.00
CA MET A 5 25.19 -6.06 7.67
C MET A 5 25.16 -6.20 6.15
N ASP A 6 26.22 -6.75 5.56
CA ASP A 6 26.33 -6.83 4.10
C ASP A 6 26.06 -8.28 3.63
N TYR A 7 24.79 -8.57 3.36
CA TYR A 7 24.43 -9.52 2.30
C TYR A 7 24.48 -8.77 0.98
N LEU A 8 25.13 -9.33 -0.05
CA LEU A 8 25.34 -8.68 -1.35
C LEU A 8 24.56 -9.42 -2.46
N PRO A 9 23.28 -9.09 -2.70
CA PRO A 9 22.40 -9.90 -3.55
C PRO A 9 22.85 -10.09 -5.00
N PHE A 10 23.71 -9.20 -5.55
CA PHE A 10 24.21 -9.31 -6.92
C PHE A 10 25.53 -10.10 -7.02
N ILE A 11 26.14 -10.45 -5.89
CA ILE A 11 27.36 -11.27 -5.81
C ILE A 11 27.06 -12.63 -5.20
N ASP A 12 26.28 -12.64 -4.11
CA ASP A 12 25.93 -13.80 -3.31
C ASP A 12 24.76 -14.53 -3.99
N ASP A 13 25.07 -15.29 -5.05
CA ASP A 13 24.12 -16.12 -5.82
C ASP A 13 23.66 -17.38 -5.05
N ASP A 14 23.72 -17.36 -3.71
CA ASP A 14 23.22 -18.44 -2.85
C ASP A 14 21.70 -18.45 -2.76
N SER A 15 21.04 -17.41 -3.29
CA SER A 15 19.58 -17.28 -3.30
C SER A 15 18.87 -18.38 -4.11
N ASN A 16 19.58 -19.11 -4.97
CA ASN A 16 19.05 -20.27 -5.73
C ASN A 16 19.18 -21.61 -5.00
N ASN A 17 19.85 -21.66 -3.85
CA ASN A 17 20.01 -22.90 -3.10
C ASN A 17 18.91 -22.99 -2.03
N GLU A 18 17.79 -23.59 -2.41
CA GLU A 18 16.58 -23.79 -1.59
C GLU A 18 16.92 -24.34 -0.19
N ARG A 19 17.95 -25.18 -0.12
CA ARG A 19 18.48 -25.76 1.13
C ARG A 19 19.01 -24.73 2.14
N TYR A 20 19.69 -23.68 1.68
CA TYR A 20 20.19 -22.63 2.58
C TYR A 20 19.06 -21.73 3.08
N ARG A 21 18.02 -21.51 2.27
CA ARG A 21 16.82 -20.78 2.71
C ARG A 21 16.11 -21.52 3.82
N ASP A 22 15.86 -22.81 3.65
CA ASP A 22 15.19 -23.65 4.66
C ASP A 22 15.98 -23.74 5.97
N GLU A 23 17.32 -23.82 5.89
CA GLU A 23 18.17 -23.86 7.07
C GLU A 23 18.16 -22.52 7.82
N VAL A 24 18.25 -21.40 7.09
CA VAL A 24 18.13 -20.05 7.67
C VAL A 24 16.75 -19.83 8.27
N GLU A 25 15.68 -20.24 7.60
CA GLU A 25 14.31 -20.09 8.10
C GLU A 25 14.09 -20.91 9.38
N ASN A 26 14.59 -22.15 9.43
CA ASN A 26 14.54 -22.97 10.65
C ASN A 26 15.38 -22.38 11.80
N MET A 27 16.51 -21.74 11.52
CA MET A 27 17.27 -20.99 12.53
C MET A 27 16.51 -19.75 13.01
N ILE A 28 15.89 -19.01 12.10
CA ILE A 28 15.03 -17.86 12.41
C ILE A 28 13.87 -18.30 13.31
N GLU A 29 13.17 -19.38 12.97
CA GLU A 29 12.06 -19.93 13.75
C GLU A 29 12.49 -20.38 15.15
N LYS A 30 13.68 -20.97 15.29
CA LYS A 30 14.24 -21.36 16.60
C LYS A 30 14.57 -20.17 17.50
N GLU A 31 14.98 -19.05 16.90
CA GLU A 31 15.28 -17.79 17.59
C GLU A 31 14.03 -16.93 17.82
N LEU A 32 13.01 -17.04 16.95
CA LEU A 32 11.64 -16.57 17.15
C LEU A 32 10.92 -17.42 18.19
N ARG A 33 11.54 -17.61 19.35
CA ARG A 33 10.78 -17.97 20.55
C ARG A 33 9.77 -16.85 20.79
N PRO A 34 8.52 -17.15 21.17
CA PRO A 34 7.50 -16.15 21.45
C PRO A 34 7.77 -15.42 22.77
N GLU A 35 9.01 -14.99 23.01
CA GLU A 35 9.34 -14.04 24.07
C GLU A 35 9.32 -12.64 23.48
N SER A 36 8.12 -12.13 23.30
CA SER A 36 7.70 -10.76 23.59
C SER A 36 6.44 -10.49 22.79
N GLY A 37 5.40 -10.01 23.48
CA GLY A 37 4.22 -9.48 22.81
C GLY A 37 4.58 -8.41 21.76
N LEU A 38 3.57 -8.01 21.00
CA LEU A 38 3.65 -6.98 19.97
C LEU A 38 4.62 -5.85 20.37
N HIS A 39 5.59 -5.54 19.50
CA HIS A 39 6.52 -4.42 19.69
C HIS A 39 5.75 -3.17 20.17
N PRO A 40 6.25 -2.39 21.14
CA PRO A 40 5.48 -1.29 21.76
C PRO A 40 4.97 -0.28 20.73
N GLU A 41 5.64 -0.12 19.59
CA GLU A 41 5.21 0.72 18.48
C GLU A 41 4.06 0.11 17.66
N ALA A 42 4.08 -1.21 17.43
CA ALA A 42 2.97 -1.95 16.82
C ALA A 42 1.74 -1.99 17.75
N ALA A 43 1.94 -2.05 19.07
CA ALA A 43 0.87 -1.92 20.05
C ALA A 43 0.22 -0.53 20.00
N LYS A 44 1.02 0.54 19.88
CA LYS A 44 0.52 1.92 19.69
C LYS A 44 -0.29 2.07 18.41
N LEU A 45 0.15 1.49 17.30
CA LEU A 45 -0.60 1.53 16.03
C LEU A 45 -1.95 0.81 16.12
N LYS A 46 -2.00 -0.32 16.84
CA LYS A 46 -3.26 -1.06 17.07
C LYS A 46 -4.25 -0.24 17.91
N ILE A 47 -3.74 0.55 18.86
CA ILE A 47 -4.54 1.48 19.66
C ILE A 47 -4.99 2.67 18.79
N GLN A 48 -4.12 3.27 17.99
CA GLN A 48 -4.47 4.39 17.09
C GLN A 48 -5.49 3.99 16.01
N LEU A 49 -5.42 2.77 15.47
CA LEU A 49 -6.43 2.23 14.54
C LEU A 49 -7.78 1.98 15.23
N ARG A 50 -7.79 1.74 16.54
CA ARG A 50 -9.01 1.58 17.35
C ARG A 50 -9.56 2.92 17.83
N GLU A 51 -8.69 3.92 18.00
CA GLU A 51 -8.98 5.27 18.50
C GLU A 51 -9.17 6.33 17.40
N ASN A 52 -9.15 5.94 16.13
CA ASN A 52 -9.69 6.77 15.04
C ASN A 52 -11.08 6.32 14.53
N PRO A 53 -12.13 6.30 15.39
CA PRO A 53 -13.50 6.08 14.97
C PRO A 53 -14.30 7.39 14.82
N LEU A 54 -13.64 8.53 14.67
CA LEU A 54 -14.25 9.83 14.98
C LEU A 54 -15.27 10.38 13.97
N ASP A 55 -15.70 9.62 12.96
CA ASP A 55 -16.89 10.01 12.18
C ASP A 55 -17.87 8.87 11.92
N ASN A 56 -17.43 7.61 11.79
CA ASN A 56 -18.32 6.54 11.33
C ASN A 56 -18.95 5.67 12.42
N ILE A 57 -18.43 5.67 13.65
CA ILE A 57 -18.97 4.83 14.73
C ILE A 57 -20.12 5.53 15.46
N SER A 58 -19.98 6.84 15.75
CA SER A 58 -21.03 7.64 16.41
C SER A 58 -22.33 7.70 15.58
N LEU A 59 -22.22 7.89 14.26
CA LEU A 59 -23.38 7.92 13.35
C LEU A 59 -24.08 6.56 13.24
N LYS A 60 -23.35 5.44 13.33
CA LYS A 60 -23.95 4.10 13.29
C LYS A 60 -24.71 3.78 14.58
N GLU A 61 -24.14 4.12 15.73
CA GLU A 61 -24.80 3.93 17.03
C GLU A 61 -26.04 4.83 17.19
N TYR A 62 -26.03 6.04 16.61
CA TYR A 62 -27.21 6.91 16.55
C TYR A 62 -28.27 6.43 15.55
N ARG A 63 -27.85 5.80 14.44
CA ARG A 63 -28.74 5.29 13.38
C ARG A 63 -29.67 4.19 13.86
N ASP A 64 -29.27 3.44 14.89
CA ASP A 64 -30.06 2.37 15.47
C ASP A 64 -31.02 2.86 16.57
N GLN A 65 -30.78 4.07 17.11
CA GLN A 65 -31.60 4.68 18.18
C GLN A 65 -32.69 5.61 17.66
N VAL A 66 -32.52 6.19 16.47
CA VAL A 66 -33.51 7.11 15.88
C VAL A 66 -34.26 6.41 14.73
N PRO A 67 -35.60 6.43 14.71
CA PRO A 67 -36.37 5.88 13.60
C PRO A 67 -35.95 6.58 12.30
N ARG A 68 -35.62 5.78 11.28
CA ARG A 68 -35.23 6.30 9.96
C ARG A 68 -36.35 7.14 9.37
N ILE A 69 -35.97 8.10 8.54
CA ILE A 69 -36.94 8.89 7.76
C ILE A 69 -37.84 7.90 7.02
N ASP A 70 -39.14 8.02 7.27
CA ASP A 70 -40.14 7.13 6.70
C ASP A 70 -40.31 7.44 5.21
N ILE A 71 -39.75 6.57 4.36
CA ILE A 71 -39.82 6.68 2.91
C ILE A 71 -41.21 6.26 2.40
N THR A 72 -42.06 5.64 3.24
CA THR A 72 -43.42 5.23 2.84
C THR A 72 -44.31 6.43 2.52
N ARG A 73 -44.00 7.63 3.01
CA ARG A 73 -44.64 8.89 2.60
C ARG A 73 -44.53 9.16 1.10
N TYR A 74 -43.48 8.64 0.46
CA TYR A 74 -43.24 8.75 -0.98
C TYR A 74 -43.73 7.52 -1.75
N ALA A 75 -44.29 6.51 -1.07
CA ALA A 75 -44.87 5.35 -1.72
C ALA A 75 -46.24 5.74 -2.32
N VAL A 76 -46.39 5.51 -3.63
CA VAL A 76 -47.57 5.89 -4.43
C VAL A 76 -48.72 4.88 -4.23
N ASN A 77 -49.11 4.65 -2.98
CA ASN A 77 -50.11 3.64 -2.64
C ASN A 77 -51.49 4.25 -2.31
N ASP A 78 -51.55 5.47 -1.80
CA ASP A 78 -52.80 6.17 -1.43
C ASP A 78 -53.02 7.43 -2.30
N ASN A 79 -53.82 7.28 -3.36
CA ASN A 79 -54.18 8.37 -4.29
C ASN A 79 -55.37 9.22 -3.84
N THR A 80 -55.88 9.01 -2.63
CA THR A 80 -57.11 9.67 -2.12
C THR A 80 -56.81 10.81 -1.15
N ASN A 81 -55.60 10.87 -0.58
CA ASN A 81 -55.21 11.93 0.35
C ASN A 81 -54.68 13.17 -0.42
N PRO A 82 -55.21 14.38 -0.19
CA PRO A 82 -54.71 15.60 -0.84
C PRO A 82 -53.22 15.89 -0.59
N GLU A 83 -52.68 15.47 0.56
CA GLU A 83 -51.27 15.67 0.87
C GLU A 83 -50.35 14.80 0.01
N THR A 84 -50.74 13.54 -0.27
CA THR A 84 -49.96 12.63 -1.13
C THR A 84 -49.97 13.11 -2.58
N LEU A 85 -51.08 13.67 -3.05
CA LEU A 85 -51.18 14.30 -4.37
C LEU A 85 -50.23 15.51 -4.53
N CYS A 86 -50.11 16.35 -3.50
CA CYS A 86 -49.16 17.47 -3.49
C CYS A 86 -47.70 16.98 -3.56
N VAL A 87 -47.38 15.91 -2.82
CA VAL A 87 -46.06 15.27 -2.91
C VAL A 87 -45.82 14.76 -4.33
N ILE A 88 -46.76 14.02 -4.93
CA ILE A 88 -46.64 13.49 -6.28
C ILE A 88 -46.44 14.62 -7.32
N ASP A 89 -47.21 15.71 -7.25
CA ASP A 89 -47.06 16.86 -8.16
C ASP A 89 -45.66 17.50 -8.03
N SER A 90 -45.17 17.67 -6.80
CA SER A 90 -43.83 18.22 -6.56
C SER A 90 -42.71 17.33 -7.13
N TYR A 91 -42.83 16.00 -7.02
CA TYR A 91 -41.89 15.06 -7.61
C TYR A 91 -41.95 15.06 -9.13
N LEU A 92 -43.15 15.11 -9.70
CA LEU A 92 -43.34 15.11 -11.14
C LEU A 92 -42.74 16.38 -11.77
N ARG A 93 -42.97 17.54 -11.15
CA ARG A 93 -42.31 18.79 -11.56
C ARG A 93 -40.81 18.75 -11.43
N HIS A 94 -40.28 18.18 -10.35
CA HIS A 94 -38.83 18.03 -10.20
C HIS A 94 -38.25 17.14 -11.30
N GLN A 95 -38.86 15.99 -11.57
CA GLN A 95 -38.42 15.07 -12.63
C GLN A 95 -38.49 15.72 -14.01
N GLU A 96 -39.54 16.48 -14.31
CA GLU A 96 -39.66 17.21 -15.57
C GLU A 96 -38.51 18.20 -15.76
N LEU A 97 -38.21 19.00 -14.72
CA LEU A 97 -37.09 19.95 -14.73
C LEU A 97 -35.74 19.23 -14.90
N THR A 98 -35.53 18.12 -14.19
CA THR A 98 -34.30 17.33 -14.30
C THR A 98 -34.14 16.76 -15.71
N LEU A 99 -35.20 16.21 -16.31
CA LEU A 99 -35.18 15.67 -17.67
C LEU A 99 -34.94 16.76 -18.73
N GLN A 100 -35.36 18.00 -18.49
CA GLN A 100 -35.05 19.13 -19.36
C GLN A 100 -33.57 19.54 -19.29
N LEU A 101 -32.97 19.49 -18.10
CA LEU A 101 -31.58 19.91 -17.86
C LEU A 101 -30.54 18.83 -18.19
N LEU A 102 -30.90 17.56 -18.06
CA LEU A 102 -29.99 16.43 -18.28
C LEU A 102 -29.36 16.44 -19.68
N PRO A 103 -30.10 16.55 -20.80
CA PRO A 103 -29.50 16.55 -22.13
C PRO A 103 -28.55 17.74 -22.37
N GLN A 104 -28.82 18.88 -21.73
CA GLN A 104 -28.03 20.11 -21.92
C GLN A 104 -26.69 20.06 -21.18
N THR A 105 -26.64 19.33 -20.07
CA THR A 105 -25.49 19.37 -19.15
C THR A 105 -24.71 18.06 -19.11
N LEU A 106 -25.38 16.91 -19.29
CA LEU A 106 -24.79 15.60 -19.09
C LEU A 106 -23.65 15.30 -20.06
N VAL A 107 -23.84 15.58 -21.35
CA VAL A 107 -22.81 15.29 -22.37
C VAL A 107 -21.54 16.10 -22.11
N ASN A 108 -21.70 17.39 -21.80
CA ASN A 108 -20.57 18.27 -21.50
C ASN A 108 -19.87 17.89 -20.20
N GLN A 109 -20.63 17.60 -19.14
CA GLN A 109 -20.06 17.14 -17.87
C GLN A 109 -19.34 15.80 -18.02
N TRP A 110 -19.90 14.88 -18.79
CA TRP A 110 -19.27 13.59 -19.05
C TRP A 110 -17.97 13.74 -19.84
N ALA A 111 -17.95 14.60 -20.86
CA ALA A 111 -16.73 14.91 -21.62
C ALA A 111 -15.65 15.52 -20.72
N ILE A 112 -15.98 16.55 -19.93
CA ILE A 112 -15.03 17.20 -19.01
C ILE A 112 -14.49 16.21 -17.97
N ASN A 113 -15.36 15.37 -17.40
CA ASN A 113 -14.94 14.40 -16.40
C ASN A 113 -14.02 13.34 -17.02
N ASN A 114 -14.30 12.90 -18.24
CA ASN A 114 -13.43 11.98 -18.95
C ASN A 114 -12.06 12.60 -19.26
N ASP A 115 -12.03 13.85 -19.74
CA ASP A 115 -10.78 14.55 -20.00
C ASP A 115 -9.94 14.70 -18.72
N TYR A 116 -10.60 15.02 -17.60
CA TYR A 116 -9.96 15.08 -16.28
C TYR A 116 -9.40 13.72 -15.85
N LEU A 117 -10.17 12.63 -16.03
CA LEU A 117 -9.72 11.28 -15.70
C LEU A 117 -8.52 10.85 -16.56
N ASN A 118 -8.57 11.11 -17.87
CA ASN A 118 -7.47 10.79 -18.79
C ASN A 118 -6.19 11.56 -18.42
N ALA A 119 -6.30 12.86 -18.08
CA ALA A 119 -5.15 13.65 -17.64
C ALA A 119 -4.58 13.14 -16.31
N SER A 120 -5.44 12.72 -15.38
CA SER A 120 -5.01 12.11 -14.11
C SER A 120 -4.30 10.78 -14.34
N GLU A 121 -4.80 9.95 -15.25
CA GLU A 121 -4.19 8.68 -15.63
C GLU A 121 -2.79 8.91 -16.23
N GLU A 122 -2.66 9.85 -17.16
CA GLU A 122 -1.37 10.20 -17.76
C GLU A 122 -0.36 10.66 -16.69
N SER A 123 -0.79 11.50 -15.75
CA SER A 123 0.06 11.95 -14.65
C SER A 123 0.53 10.80 -13.75
N LEU A 124 -0.37 9.87 -13.41
CA LEU A 124 -0.01 8.68 -12.62
C LEU A 124 0.98 7.78 -13.38
N GLN A 125 0.78 7.60 -14.69
CA GLN A 125 1.69 6.82 -15.52
C GLN A 125 3.08 7.45 -15.60
N GLN A 126 3.16 8.78 -15.67
CA GLN A 126 4.43 9.50 -15.60
C GLN A 126 5.13 9.31 -14.25
N ILE A 127 4.38 9.29 -13.14
CA ILE A 127 4.96 9.04 -11.81
C ILE A 127 5.49 7.61 -11.72
N ILE A 128 4.72 6.62 -12.17
CA ILE A 128 5.12 5.21 -12.17
C ILE A 128 6.40 5.02 -12.97
N THR A 129 6.43 5.50 -14.22
CA THR A 129 7.62 5.38 -15.08
C THR A 129 8.85 6.07 -14.48
N ASN A 130 8.68 7.23 -13.84
CA ASN A 130 9.76 7.90 -13.13
C ASN A 130 10.28 7.08 -11.94
N GLN A 131 9.39 6.49 -11.15
CA GLN A 131 9.77 5.64 -10.01
C GLN A 131 10.46 4.36 -10.46
N GLU A 132 9.98 3.71 -11.53
CA GLU A 132 10.62 2.55 -12.13
C GLU A 132 12.04 2.87 -12.61
N ASN A 133 12.23 4.00 -13.30
CA ASN A 133 13.54 4.47 -13.74
C ASN A 133 14.48 4.75 -12.56
N GLN A 134 13.97 5.35 -11.48
CA GLN A 134 14.75 5.56 -10.25
C GLN A 134 15.18 4.24 -9.61
N ILE A 135 14.26 3.27 -9.48
CA ILE A 135 14.57 1.94 -8.95
C ILE A 135 15.61 1.24 -9.81
N GLN A 136 15.45 1.29 -11.14
CA GLN A 136 16.41 0.70 -12.07
C GLN A 136 17.79 1.33 -11.94
N THR A 137 17.87 2.66 -11.86
CA THR A 137 19.13 3.38 -11.67
C THR A 137 19.79 3.02 -10.35
N LEU A 138 19.02 2.92 -9.26
CA LEU A 138 19.52 2.48 -7.95
C LEU A 138 20.03 1.04 -7.99
N ASN A 139 19.33 0.14 -8.68
CA ASN A 139 19.75 -1.25 -8.82
C ASN A 139 21.02 -1.37 -9.66
N GLN A 140 21.15 -0.62 -10.75
CA GLN A 140 22.39 -0.54 -11.53
C GLN A 140 23.54 -0.01 -10.68
N TYR A 141 23.31 1.05 -9.90
CA TYR A 141 24.30 1.58 -8.97
C TYR A 141 24.73 0.54 -7.93
N ARG A 142 23.78 -0.15 -7.29
CA ARG A 142 24.07 -1.23 -6.33
C ARG A 142 24.88 -2.36 -6.96
N ALA A 143 24.51 -2.79 -8.17
CA ALA A 143 25.23 -3.83 -8.90
C ALA A 143 26.68 -3.40 -9.24
N ASN A 144 26.87 -2.15 -9.67
CA ASN A 144 28.21 -1.61 -9.96
C ASN A 144 29.07 -1.49 -8.70
N MET A 145 28.51 -1.01 -7.58
CA MET A 145 29.22 -0.92 -6.30
C MET A 145 29.64 -2.30 -5.80
N GLN A 146 28.73 -3.28 -5.91
CA GLN A 146 29.02 -4.66 -5.52
C GLN A 146 30.15 -5.24 -6.39
N THR A 147 30.01 -5.19 -7.72
CA THR A 147 31.04 -5.72 -8.63
C THR A 147 32.42 -5.08 -8.45
N GLN A 148 32.49 -3.78 -8.14
CA GLN A 148 33.75 -3.09 -7.81
C GLN A 148 34.35 -3.53 -6.48
N THR A 149 33.52 -3.89 -5.49
CA THR A 149 33.99 -4.30 -4.16
C THR A 149 34.45 -5.78 -4.15
N LYS A 150 33.95 -6.60 -5.08
CA LYS A 150 34.32 -8.02 -5.22
C LYS A 150 35.84 -8.29 -5.29
N PRO A 151 36.64 -7.64 -6.18
CA PRO A 151 38.08 -7.88 -6.23
C PRO A 151 38.78 -7.44 -4.93
N ILE A 152 38.30 -6.39 -4.27
CA ILE A 152 38.85 -5.94 -2.98
C ILE A 152 38.67 -7.03 -1.91
N PHE A 153 37.50 -7.66 -1.87
CA PHE A 153 37.25 -8.79 -0.96
C PHE A 153 38.10 -10.01 -1.31
N SER A 154 38.26 -10.38 -2.59
CA SER A 154 39.11 -11.52 -2.96
C SER A 154 40.58 -11.29 -2.63
N ASP A 155 41.08 -10.08 -2.84
CA ASP A 155 42.46 -9.72 -2.50
C ASP A 155 42.69 -9.76 -0.99
N LEU A 156 41.72 -9.27 -0.21
CA LEU A 156 41.76 -9.34 1.24
C LEU A 156 41.73 -10.80 1.74
N GLU A 157 40.89 -11.65 1.13
CA GLU A 157 40.80 -13.06 1.46
C GLU A 157 42.10 -13.81 1.15
N GLN A 158 42.73 -13.55 -0.01
CA GLN A 158 44.03 -14.12 -0.37
C GLN A 158 45.11 -13.69 0.62
N ARG A 159 45.22 -12.39 0.92
CA ARG A 159 46.19 -11.88 1.92
C ARG A 159 45.97 -12.49 3.30
N TRP A 160 44.72 -12.71 3.69
CA TRP A 160 44.39 -13.36 4.95
C TRP A 160 44.83 -14.83 4.96
N LYS A 161 44.58 -15.58 3.88
CA LYS A 161 45.08 -16.96 3.71
C LYS A 161 46.60 -17.01 3.75
N ASP A 162 47.27 -16.12 3.04
CA ASP A 162 48.74 -16.05 3.03
C ASP A 162 49.30 -15.72 4.43
N SER A 163 48.66 -14.80 5.16
CA SER A 163 49.04 -14.52 6.55
C SER A 163 48.81 -15.71 7.49
N LEU A 164 47.83 -16.56 7.22
CA LEU A 164 47.59 -17.78 8.00
C LEU A 164 48.66 -18.82 7.74
N ILE A 165 48.99 -19.05 6.47
CA ILE A 165 50.04 -19.99 6.04
C ILE A 165 51.38 -19.56 6.63
N ASN A 166 51.75 -18.28 6.48
CA ASN A 166 53.00 -17.76 7.05
C ASN A 166 53.10 -17.91 8.58
N ARG A 167 51.97 -17.88 9.29
CA ARG A 167 51.97 -18.12 10.75
C ARG A 167 52.10 -19.60 11.09
N LEU A 168 51.45 -20.47 10.33
CA LEU A 168 51.58 -21.92 10.47
C LEU A 168 53.01 -22.39 10.18
N ASP A 169 53.61 -21.89 9.09
CA ASP A 169 54.99 -22.20 8.71
C ASP A 169 56.03 -21.65 9.70
N SER A 170 55.65 -20.70 10.56
CA SER A 170 56.51 -20.16 11.63
C SER A 170 56.38 -20.88 12.98
N LEU A 171 55.46 -21.84 13.07
CA LEU A 171 55.18 -22.64 14.27
C LEU A 171 55.76 -24.07 14.19
N ASP A 172 56.23 -24.49 13.01
CA ASP A 172 57.09 -25.67 12.78
C ASP A 172 58.58 -25.27 12.74
#